data_AF-A0A3D4DSC5-F1
#
_entry.id   AF-A0A3D4DSC5-F1
#
_cell.length_a   1.000
_cell.length_b   1.000
_cell.length_c   1.000
_cell.angle_alpha   90.00
_cell.angle_beta   90.00
_cell.angle_gamma   90.00
#
_symmetry.space_group_name_H-M   'P 1'
#
loop_
_entity.id
_entity.type
_entity.pdbx_description
1 polymer ?
#
loop_
_entity_poly.entity_id
_entity_poly.type
_entity_poly.pdbx_seq_one_letter_code
_entity_poly.pdbx_strand_id
1 'polypeptide(L)'
;MLDLTLPATPEVVTPAENEVLFVTNADLRESANETCWPVEAKYEELLTEALAKLGKTARRAHPIKTEHHHGFIAGQREGSDVFAAIDPDAPVIVLMTAWQYSHHVAPSLVTHRGPVLLLANFDGTWPGLVGMLNMAGSLTALDRPYSRLWSETFDDPFFMDGLKAWLDTGIVEHDLGHITEVTADHSLMQSEAGKVGAQVGAWSLRHKEIMGLFDTFCMGMINGVFPLKALYEIGMPIESLSQSDLLVEMAAVPDDLREECVAWYEARGMTFLFGEDGATELTRDQLKEQCAMMIAMARFAERFGLAAVGVQYQQGLARSCAASDFAEGAIGATERFPIPDADGNIIRAGQPIPCINEVDMGTGIPQVMMFRLLEALGLPSETTLHDVRWGSEFDGQFIWDLEISGAVPFEHLKGGIAGATGYRQPKMYFPKGGSTIQGQGKAGRILWARAHYEGTQVFMHVGTGSAIELPEAEFERRRKATTYEWPL
;
A
#
# COMPACT_ATOMS: atom_id res chain seq x y z
N MET A 1 31.09 -25.03 -34.87
CA MET A 1 30.79 -25.08 -33.43
C MET A 1 30.47 -23.66 -33.02
N LEU A 2 29.41 -23.47 -32.24
CA LEU A 2 29.15 -22.18 -31.62
C LEU A 2 29.93 -22.16 -30.31
N ASP A 3 30.84 -21.20 -30.15
CA ASP A 3 31.51 -20.96 -28.88
C ASP A 3 30.63 -20.05 -28.04
N LEU A 4 30.11 -20.57 -26.93
CA LEU A 4 29.30 -19.84 -25.97
C LEU A 4 30.17 -19.43 -24.79
N THR A 5 30.24 -18.14 -24.51
CA THR A 5 30.89 -17.58 -23.33
C THR A 5 29.86 -16.79 -22.53
N LEU A 6 29.56 -17.26 -21.33
CA LEU A 6 28.67 -16.60 -20.37
C LEU A 6 29.49 -16.08 -19.17
N PRO A 7 28.99 -15.07 -18.44
CA PRO A 7 29.56 -14.68 -17.15
C PRO A 7 29.64 -15.88 -16.18
N ALA A 8 30.60 -15.84 -15.26
CA ALA A 8 30.76 -16.87 -14.25
C ALA A 8 29.50 -16.97 -13.37
N THR A 9 29.04 -18.20 -13.12
CA THR A 9 27.92 -18.49 -12.22
C THR A 9 28.41 -18.47 -10.77
N PRO A 10 27.66 -17.89 -9.81
CA PRO A 10 28.02 -17.96 -8.40
C PRO A 10 28.05 -19.41 -7.90
N GLU A 11 28.81 -19.65 -6.83
CA GLU A 11 28.76 -20.92 -6.11
C GLU A 11 27.39 -21.10 -5.46
N VAL A 12 26.78 -22.27 -5.65
CA VAL A 12 25.44 -22.57 -5.12
C VAL A 12 25.53 -22.87 -3.63
N VAL A 13 24.72 -22.17 -2.86
CA VAL A 13 24.47 -22.31 -1.43
C VAL A 13 23.35 -23.32 -1.23
N THR A 14 23.73 -24.57 -0.96
CA THR A 14 22.81 -25.63 -0.50
C THR A 14 22.86 -25.70 1.03
N PRO A 15 21.71 -25.62 1.73
CA PRO A 15 21.69 -25.78 3.18
C PRO A 15 21.99 -27.22 3.59
N ALA A 16 22.60 -27.41 4.76
CA ALA A 16 22.66 -28.71 5.40
C ALA A 16 21.26 -29.20 5.81
N GLU A 17 21.09 -30.50 6.11
CA GLU A 17 19.79 -31.11 6.49
C GLU A 17 19.09 -30.41 7.68
N ASN A 18 19.88 -29.87 8.62
CA ASN A 18 19.38 -29.13 9.78
C ASN A 18 19.51 -27.61 9.64
N GLU A 19 19.80 -27.11 8.44
CA GLU A 19 19.93 -25.68 8.15
C GLU A 19 18.74 -25.19 7.33
N VAL A 20 18.31 -23.95 7.58
CA VAL A 20 17.25 -23.28 6.83
C VAL A 20 17.79 -21.95 6.35
N LEU A 21 17.65 -21.69 5.05
CA LEU A 21 18.07 -20.43 4.47
C LEU A 21 17.02 -19.35 4.74
N PHE A 22 17.49 -18.15 5.05
CA PHE A 22 16.65 -16.97 5.05
C PHE A 22 17.26 -15.83 4.23
N VAL A 23 16.37 -15.05 3.63
CA VAL A 23 16.67 -13.79 2.95
C VAL A 23 15.83 -12.68 3.57
N THR A 24 16.22 -11.44 3.34
CA THR A 24 15.48 -10.27 3.79
C THR A 24 15.64 -9.17 2.76
N ASN A 25 14.53 -8.60 2.33
CA ASN A 25 14.48 -7.48 1.41
C ASN A 25 13.63 -6.37 2.02
N ALA A 26 13.97 -5.14 1.68
CA ALA A 26 13.27 -3.97 2.20
C ALA A 26 13.13 -2.91 1.09
N ASP A 27 13.22 -1.65 1.48
CA ASP A 27 13.02 -0.50 0.64
C ASP A 27 14.19 -0.32 -0.35
N LEU A 28 13.94 0.41 -1.43
CA LEU A 28 15.00 0.89 -2.32
C LEU A 28 15.77 2.09 -1.73
N ARG A 29 15.15 2.81 -0.78
CA ARG A 29 15.73 3.99 -0.14
C ARG A 29 16.68 3.59 0.98
N GLU A 30 17.94 3.99 0.85
CA GLU A 30 18.97 3.76 1.86
C GLU A 30 18.57 4.27 3.26
N SER A 31 18.02 5.49 3.33
CA SER A 31 17.57 6.11 4.58
C SER A 31 16.51 5.29 5.31
N ALA A 32 15.63 4.62 4.57
CA ALA A 32 14.64 3.73 5.16
C ALA A 32 15.31 2.47 5.71
N ASN A 33 16.18 1.86 4.91
CA ASN A 33 16.87 0.63 5.28
C ASN A 33 17.77 0.78 6.51
N GLU A 34 18.58 1.85 6.57
CA GLU A 34 19.41 2.15 7.75
C GLU A 34 18.55 2.35 9.01
N THR A 35 17.42 3.04 8.88
CA THR A 35 16.52 3.34 10.01
C THR A 35 15.82 2.07 10.53
N CYS A 36 15.41 1.17 9.64
CA CYS A 36 14.71 -0.06 10.01
C CYS A 36 15.63 -1.20 10.45
N TRP A 37 16.92 -1.17 10.08
CA TRP A 37 17.87 -2.26 10.32
C TRP A 37 17.96 -2.78 11.76
N PRO A 38 17.91 -1.93 12.82
CA PRO A 38 17.95 -2.43 14.20
C PRO A 38 16.82 -3.42 14.54
N VAL A 39 15.63 -3.24 13.94
CA VAL A 39 14.51 -4.16 14.15
C VAL A 39 14.72 -5.46 13.38
N GLU A 40 15.23 -5.39 12.15
CA GLU A 40 15.60 -6.60 11.40
C GLU A 40 16.62 -7.45 12.17
N ALA A 41 17.70 -6.84 12.65
CA ALA A 41 18.73 -7.55 13.41
C ALA A 41 18.17 -8.25 14.66
N LYS A 42 17.25 -7.59 15.39
CA LYS A 42 16.52 -8.21 16.52
C LYS A 42 15.72 -9.43 16.06
N TYR A 43 14.98 -9.34 14.96
CA TYR A 43 14.15 -10.43 14.48
C TYR A 43 14.95 -11.58 13.83
N GLU A 44 16.16 -11.32 13.33
CA GLU A 44 17.11 -12.36 12.93
C GLU A 44 17.59 -13.18 14.14
N GLU A 45 17.84 -12.53 15.28
CA GLU A 45 18.17 -13.21 16.54
C GLU A 45 16.98 -14.07 17.01
N LEU A 46 15.77 -13.50 17.03
CA LEU A 46 14.55 -14.22 17.40
C LEU A 46 14.28 -15.43 16.47
N LEU A 47 14.48 -15.28 15.16
CA LEU A 47 14.36 -16.37 14.20
C LEU A 47 15.39 -17.48 14.48
N THR A 48 16.63 -17.09 14.80
CA THR A 48 17.70 -18.03 15.14
C THR A 48 17.33 -18.83 16.39
N GLU A 49 16.82 -18.18 17.43
CA GLU A 49 16.35 -18.83 18.65
C GLU A 49 15.16 -19.77 18.41
N ALA A 50 14.18 -19.34 17.63
CA ALA A 50 13.01 -20.15 17.28
C ALA A 50 13.39 -21.41 16.51
N LEU A 51 14.25 -21.29 15.50
CA LEU A 51 14.75 -22.43 14.74
C LEU A 51 15.58 -23.37 15.63
N ALA A 52 16.41 -22.84 16.54
CA ALA A 52 17.19 -23.64 17.47
C ALA A 52 16.30 -24.48 18.41
N LYS A 53 15.18 -23.92 18.90
CA LYS A 53 14.18 -24.66 19.71
C LYS A 53 13.57 -25.85 18.94
N LEU A 54 13.55 -25.79 17.61
CA LEU A 54 13.07 -26.85 16.71
C LEU A 54 14.20 -27.71 16.13
N GLY A 55 15.43 -27.58 16.64
CA GLY A 55 16.59 -28.37 16.21
C GLY A 55 17.15 -27.98 14.83
N LYS A 56 16.84 -26.78 14.35
CA LYS A 56 17.34 -26.21 13.09
C LYS A 56 18.30 -25.05 13.33
N THR A 57 19.11 -24.73 12.34
CA THR A 57 20.05 -23.60 12.32
C THR A 57 19.65 -22.62 11.23
N ALA A 58 19.56 -21.34 11.56
CA ALA A 58 19.32 -20.28 10.59
C ALA A 58 20.60 -19.95 9.82
N ARG A 59 20.52 -19.82 8.50
CA ARG A 59 21.61 -19.27 7.68
C ARG A 59 21.11 -18.18 6.76
N ARG A 60 21.67 -16.99 6.92
CA ARG A 60 21.44 -15.87 6.01
C ARG A 60 22.07 -16.20 4.65
N ALA A 61 21.30 -16.09 3.58
CA ALA A 61 21.77 -16.43 2.22
C ALA A 61 22.51 -15.27 1.50
N HIS A 62 22.69 -14.13 2.16
CA HIS A 62 23.35 -12.94 1.62
C HIS A 62 24.07 -12.18 2.74
N PRO A 63 25.15 -11.43 2.45
CA PRO A 63 25.94 -10.77 3.47
C PRO A 63 25.25 -9.54 4.06
N ILE A 64 25.68 -9.14 5.26
CA ILE A 64 25.42 -7.79 5.78
C ILE A 64 26.39 -6.82 5.11
N LYS A 65 25.86 -5.72 4.55
CA LYS A 65 26.65 -4.70 3.87
C LYS A 65 27.10 -3.65 4.87
N THR A 66 28.27 -3.88 5.49
CA THR A 66 28.79 -3.05 6.58
C THR A 66 28.93 -1.56 6.21
N GLU A 67 29.24 -1.29 4.96
CA GLU A 67 29.39 0.04 4.37
C GLU A 67 28.06 0.79 4.17
N HIS A 68 26.95 0.04 4.15
CA HIS A 68 25.58 0.52 4.04
C HIS A 68 24.84 0.49 5.40
N HIS A 69 25.52 0.05 6.47
CA HIS A 69 24.97 -0.12 7.81
C HIS A 69 23.72 -1.02 7.92
N HIS A 70 23.37 -1.76 6.87
CA HIS A 70 22.24 -2.69 6.84
C HIS A 70 22.52 -3.90 5.96
N GLY A 71 21.73 -4.97 6.15
CA GLY A 71 21.86 -6.19 5.36
C GLY A 71 20.75 -6.42 4.32
N PHE A 72 19.73 -5.57 4.23
CA PHE A 72 18.61 -5.79 3.31
C PHE A 72 19.00 -5.90 1.83
N ILE A 73 18.34 -6.78 1.09
CA ILE A 73 18.29 -6.74 -0.37
C ILE A 73 17.47 -5.50 -0.78
N ALA A 74 18.12 -4.56 -1.47
CA ALA A 74 17.56 -3.23 -1.76
C ALA A 74 17.36 -2.98 -3.27
N GLY A 75 17.49 -4.02 -4.10
CA GLY A 75 17.26 -3.91 -5.53
C GLY A 75 17.00 -5.25 -6.22
N GLN A 76 16.34 -5.19 -7.37
CA GLN A 76 15.99 -6.37 -8.16
C GLN A 76 17.20 -7.14 -8.69
N ARG A 77 18.26 -6.45 -9.12
CA ARG A 77 19.51 -7.11 -9.55
C ARG A 77 20.14 -7.87 -8.38
N GLU A 78 20.26 -7.22 -7.22
CA GLU A 78 20.79 -7.82 -6.00
C GLU A 78 19.97 -9.06 -5.60
N GLY A 79 18.64 -8.96 -5.54
CA GLY A 79 17.79 -10.11 -5.23
C GLY A 79 17.90 -11.24 -6.25
N SER A 80 18.06 -10.91 -7.54
CA SER A 80 18.31 -11.91 -8.58
C SER A 80 19.67 -12.59 -8.42
N ASP A 81 20.71 -11.87 -8.02
CA ASP A 81 22.05 -12.43 -7.76
C ASP A 81 22.06 -13.34 -6.53
N VAL A 82 21.37 -12.93 -5.45
CA VAL A 82 21.22 -13.76 -4.25
C VAL A 82 20.55 -15.09 -4.59
N PHE A 83 19.41 -15.07 -5.29
CA PHE A 83 18.71 -16.30 -5.64
C PHE A 83 19.41 -17.15 -6.71
N ALA A 84 20.23 -16.54 -7.57
CA ALA A 84 21.08 -17.31 -8.49
C ALA A 84 22.15 -18.14 -7.75
N ALA A 85 22.49 -17.75 -6.52
CA ALA A 85 23.40 -18.47 -5.65
C ALA A 85 22.68 -19.38 -4.65
N ILE A 86 21.35 -19.36 -4.53
CA ILE A 86 20.60 -20.26 -3.64
C ILE A 86 20.27 -21.54 -4.39
N ASP A 87 20.40 -22.69 -3.72
CA ASP A 87 19.91 -23.96 -4.25
C ASP A 87 18.40 -23.84 -4.59
N PRO A 88 18.00 -24.02 -5.86
CA PRO A 88 16.62 -23.80 -6.29
C PRO A 88 15.59 -24.71 -5.62
N ASP A 89 16.00 -25.81 -4.98
CA ASP A 89 15.11 -26.73 -4.27
C ASP A 89 15.09 -26.49 -2.75
N ALA A 90 15.95 -25.62 -2.23
CA ALA A 90 16.05 -25.38 -0.78
C ALA A 90 14.81 -24.65 -0.21
N PRO A 91 14.34 -25.01 1.00
CA PRO A 91 13.42 -24.17 1.75
C PRO A 91 13.99 -22.78 2.02
N VAL A 92 13.21 -21.73 1.77
CA VAL A 92 13.63 -20.34 2.01
C VAL A 92 12.59 -19.60 2.84
N ILE A 93 13.06 -18.95 3.89
CA ILE A 93 12.31 -17.95 4.66
C ILE A 93 12.61 -16.56 4.08
N VAL A 94 11.59 -15.77 3.77
CA VAL A 94 11.70 -14.35 3.47
C VAL A 94 11.27 -13.60 4.72
N LEU A 95 12.23 -13.13 5.51
CA LEU A 95 12.01 -12.33 6.71
C LEU A 95 11.79 -10.87 6.30
N MET A 96 10.69 -10.27 6.76
CA MET A 96 10.29 -8.90 6.43
C MET A 96 9.94 -8.16 7.72
N THR A 97 10.74 -7.18 8.09
CA THR A 97 10.50 -6.33 9.28
C THR A 97 10.27 -4.85 8.96
N ALA A 98 10.31 -4.51 7.68
CA ALA A 98 10.13 -3.16 7.17
C ALA A 98 9.24 -3.17 5.92
N TRP A 99 8.89 -1.98 5.44
CA TRP A 99 8.32 -1.86 4.09
C TRP A 99 9.32 -2.41 3.08
N GLN A 100 8.83 -3.15 2.10
CA GLN A 100 9.65 -3.85 1.13
C GLN A 100 9.07 -3.75 -0.27
N TYR A 101 9.95 -3.74 -1.28
CA TYR A 101 9.54 -3.67 -2.67
C TYR A 101 9.52 -5.08 -3.26
N SER A 102 8.33 -5.66 -3.43
CA SER A 102 8.16 -7.10 -3.76
C SER A 102 8.95 -7.52 -5.00
N HIS A 103 9.05 -6.66 -6.01
CA HIS A 103 9.82 -6.92 -7.22
C HIS A 103 11.33 -7.15 -7.01
N HIS A 104 11.88 -6.86 -5.83
CA HIS A 104 13.28 -7.16 -5.51
C HIS A 104 13.57 -8.67 -5.54
N VAL A 105 12.63 -9.48 -5.03
CA VAL A 105 12.83 -10.93 -4.88
C VAL A 105 11.73 -11.78 -5.50
N ALA A 106 10.51 -11.24 -5.70
CA ALA A 106 9.40 -12.00 -6.29
C ALA A 106 9.73 -12.65 -7.65
N PRO A 107 10.41 -12.00 -8.61
CA PRO A 107 10.78 -12.64 -9.88
C PRO A 107 11.61 -13.91 -9.70
N SER A 108 12.50 -13.92 -8.70
CA SER A 108 13.31 -15.09 -8.37
C SER A 108 12.49 -16.17 -7.66
N LEU A 109 11.66 -15.76 -6.70
CA LEU A 109 10.78 -16.65 -5.93
C LEU A 109 9.79 -17.42 -6.82
N VAL A 110 9.27 -16.79 -7.88
CA VAL A 110 8.39 -17.44 -8.86
C VAL A 110 9.04 -18.65 -9.50
N THR A 111 10.35 -18.60 -9.77
CA THR A 111 11.09 -19.72 -10.39
C THR A 111 11.77 -20.66 -9.39
N HIS A 112 11.81 -20.27 -8.12
CA HIS A 112 12.34 -21.09 -7.03
C HIS A 112 11.40 -22.28 -6.76
N ARG A 113 11.93 -23.50 -6.66
CA ARG A 113 11.13 -24.73 -6.51
C ARG A 113 10.90 -25.14 -5.06
N GLY A 114 11.83 -24.82 -4.16
CA GLY A 114 11.70 -25.12 -2.74
C GLY A 114 10.52 -24.38 -2.07
N PRO A 115 10.05 -24.83 -0.89
CA PRO A 115 8.98 -24.16 -0.17
C PRO A 115 9.41 -22.76 0.28
N VAL A 116 8.47 -21.81 0.27
CA VAL A 116 8.68 -20.41 0.66
C VAL A 116 7.83 -20.07 1.88
N LEU A 117 8.45 -19.55 2.93
CA LEU A 117 7.76 -18.96 4.07
C LEU A 117 7.97 -17.45 4.05
N LEU A 118 6.88 -16.69 3.95
CA LEU A 118 6.87 -15.27 4.19
C LEU A 118 6.71 -15.05 5.70
N LEU A 119 7.68 -14.39 6.33
CA LEU A 119 7.73 -14.20 7.76
C LEU A 119 7.79 -12.71 8.11
N ALA A 120 6.83 -12.21 8.88
CA ALA A 120 6.76 -10.82 9.27
C ALA A 120 6.99 -10.61 10.78
N ASN A 121 7.53 -9.45 11.15
CA ASN A 121 7.32 -8.92 12.48
C ASN A 121 5.83 -8.55 12.70
N PHE A 122 5.41 -8.52 13.96
CA PHE A 122 4.13 -7.91 14.37
C PHE A 122 4.38 -6.71 15.27
N ASP A 123 4.90 -5.64 14.67
CA ASP A 123 5.36 -4.41 15.35
C ASP A 123 4.75 -3.18 14.64
N GLY A 124 4.20 -2.23 15.40
CA GLY A 124 3.63 -1.00 14.83
C GLY A 124 4.68 -0.09 14.19
N THR A 125 5.91 -0.11 14.72
CA THR A 125 6.97 0.87 14.41
C THR A 125 7.35 0.78 12.95
N TRP A 126 7.63 -0.45 12.46
CA TRP A 126 8.03 -0.70 11.09
C TRP A 126 7.12 -1.72 10.40
N PRO A 127 6.66 -1.42 9.17
CA PRO A 127 5.51 -2.08 8.57
C PRO A 127 5.86 -3.41 7.87
N GLY A 128 6.55 -4.34 8.54
CA GLY A 128 6.87 -5.63 7.95
C GLY A 128 5.64 -6.52 7.71
N LEU A 129 4.56 -6.36 8.49
CA LEU A 129 3.25 -6.95 8.16
C LEU A 129 2.72 -6.44 6.82
N VAL A 130 2.75 -5.12 6.59
CA VAL A 130 2.32 -4.50 5.32
C VAL A 130 3.19 -5.02 4.17
N GLY A 131 4.51 -5.05 4.37
CA GLY A 131 5.47 -5.62 3.43
C GLY A 131 5.17 -7.09 3.08
N MET A 132 4.85 -7.91 4.08
CA MET A 132 4.48 -9.31 3.89
C MET A 132 3.17 -9.48 3.14
N LEU A 133 2.15 -8.68 3.46
CA LEU A 133 0.86 -8.72 2.75
C LEU A 133 1.01 -8.30 1.28
N ASN A 134 1.86 -7.31 0.99
CA ASN A 134 2.24 -6.94 -0.38
C ASN A 134 2.92 -8.11 -1.11
N MET A 135 3.92 -8.76 -0.49
CA MET A 135 4.60 -9.92 -1.08
C MET A 135 3.63 -11.09 -1.29
N ALA A 136 2.77 -11.39 -0.31
CA ALA A 136 1.77 -12.44 -0.38
C ALA A 136 0.79 -12.20 -1.55
N GLY A 137 0.24 -11.00 -1.65
CA GLY A 137 -0.61 -10.63 -2.79
C GLY A 137 0.12 -10.72 -4.13
N SER A 138 1.40 -10.36 -4.15
CA SER A 138 2.24 -10.43 -5.35
C SER A 138 2.49 -11.87 -5.79
N LEU A 139 2.83 -12.78 -4.85
CA LEU A 139 3.06 -14.19 -5.16
C LEU A 139 1.76 -14.91 -5.53
N THR A 140 0.62 -14.56 -4.92
CA THR A 140 -0.71 -15.05 -5.34
C THR A 140 -0.96 -14.68 -6.81
N ALA A 141 -0.75 -13.41 -7.15
CA ALA A 141 -0.98 -12.91 -8.50
C ALA A 141 -0.04 -13.52 -9.57
N LEU A 142 1.13 -13.98 -9.14
CA LEU A 142 2.13 -14.66 -9.97
C LEU A 142 2.01 -16.20 -9.93
N ASP A 143 0.95 -16.74 -9.34
CA ASP A 143 0.72 -18.19 -9.22
C ASP A 143 1.88 -18.94 -8.54
N ARG A 144 2.49 -18.30 -7.52
CA ARG A 144 3.56 -18.89 -6.72
C ARG A 144 3.03 -19.28 -5.34
N PRO A 145 2.97 -20.58 -4.99
CA PRO A 145 2.59 -20.99 -3.63
C PRO A 145 3.53 -20.44 -2.56
N TYR A 146 3.00 -20.09 -1.40
CA TYR A 146 3.78 -19.64 -0.24
C TYR A 146 3.02 -19.93 1.06
N SER A 147 3.75 -19.95 2.17
CA SER A 147 3.19 -19.92 3.52
C SER A 147 3.44 -18.58 4.19
N ARG A 148 2.69 -18.26 5.24
CA ARG A 148 2.79 -16.99 5.96
C ARG A 148 2.74 -17.20 7.46
N LEU A 149 3.62 -16.52 8.18
CA LEU A 149 3.62 -16.41 9.64
C LEU A 149 4.00 -14.99 10.06
N TRP A 150 3.58 -14.61 11.25
CA TRP A 150 3.92 -13.35 11.89
C TRP A 150 3.88 -13.54 13.41
N SER A 151 4.66 -12.75 14.13
CA SER A 151 4.63 -12.73 15.58
C SER A 151 5.41 -11.53 16.12
N GLU A 152 5.08 -11.09 17.34
CA GLU A 152 5.81 -10.04 18.05
C GLU A 152 7.15 -10.55 18.63
N THR A 153 7.20 -11.83 19.00
CA THR A 153 8.28 -12.42 19.80
C THR A 153 8.88 -13.70 19.22
N PHE A 154 8.26 -14.30 18.20
CA PHE A 154 8.65 -15.57 17.57
C PHE A 154 8.76 -16.73 18.58
N ASP A 155 7.94 -16.71 19.62
CA ASP A 155 7.87 -17.77 20.63
C ASP A 155 6.45 -18.12 21.09
N ASP A 156 5.44 -17.45 20.55
CA ASP A 156 4.04 -17.76 20.86
C ASP A 156 3.60 -19.09 20.20
N PRO A 157 2.54 -19.74 20.72
CA PRO A 157 2.10 -21.04 20.20
C PRO A 157 1.70 -21.02 18.73
N PHE A 158 1.01 -19.98 18.26
CA PHE A 158 0.60 -19.88 16.86
C PHE A 158 1.81 -19.87 15.94
N PHE A 159 2.83 -19.08 16.28
CA PHE A 159 4.07 -19.01 15.53
C PHE A 159 4.88 -20.32 15.59
N MET A 160 5.10 -20.88 16.79
CA MET A 160 5.95 -22.07 16.95
C MET A 160 5.34 -23.32 16.31
N ASP A 161 4.02 -23.50 16.44
CA ASP A 161 3.31 -24.62 15.81
C ASP A 161 3.32 -24.48 14.29
N GLY A 162 3.10 -23.25 13.78
CA GLY A 162 3.16 -22.96 12.35
C GLY A 162 4.57 -23.14 11.77
N LEU A 163 5.60 -22.65 12.45
CA LEU A 163 6.98 -22.79 12.01
C LEU A 163 7.37 -24.28 11.96
N LYS A 164 7.00 -25.05 12.99
CA LYS A 164 7.20 -26.51 12.99
C LYS A 164 6.48 -27.18 11.82
N ALA A 165 5.22 -26.86 11.58
CA ALA A 165 4.46 -27.42 10.45
C ALA A 165 5.12 -27.11 9.10
N TRP A 166 5.61 -25.89 8.92
CA TRP A 166 6.32 -25.49 7.71
C TRP A 166 7.66 -26.21 7.55
N LEU A 167 8.42 -26.40 8.62
CA LEU A 167 9.69 -27.15 8.58
C LEU A 167 9.46 -28.62 8.22
N ASP A 168 8.36 -29.22 8.69
CA ASP A 168 8.03 -30.63 8.45
C ASP A 168 7.45 -30.87 7.05
N THR A 169 6.68 -29.92 6.52
CA THR A 169 5.83 -30.14 5.32
C THR A 169 6.01 -29.11 4.19
N GLY A 170 6.67 -27.98 4.47
CA GLY A 170 6.76 -26.82 3.58
C GLY A 170 5.50 -25.95 3.55
N ILE A 171 4.49 -26.23 4.40
CA ILE A 171 3.17 -25.59 4.38
C ILE A 171 2.74 -25.15 5.79
N VAL A 172 2.12 -23.97 5.88
CA VAL A 172 1.30 -23.53 7.01
C VAL A 172 -0.15 -23.40 6.55
N GLU A 173 -1.05 -24.16 7.17
CA GLU A 173 -2.49 -24.08 6.89
C GLU A 173 -3.15 -23.03 7.79
N HIS A 174 -3.95 -22.14 7.20
CA HIS A 174 -4.73 -21.13 7.91
C HIS A 174 -6.22 -21.45 7.81
N ASP A 175 -6.98 -21.22 8.88
CA ASP A 175 -8.44 -21.43 8.87
C ASP A 175 -9.14 -20.34 8.06
N LEU A 176 -9.71 -20.75 6.92
CA LEU A 176 -10.50 -19.90 6.03
C LEU A 176 -12.00 -20.16 6.13
N GLY A 177 -12.47 -20.88 7.15
CA GLY A 177 -13.89 -21.24 7.32
C GLY A 177 -14.85 -20.05 7.49
N HIS A 178 -14.31 -18.86 7.76
CA HIS A 178 -15.06 -17.61 7.79
C HIS A 178 -15.29 -16.98 6.40
N ILE A 179 -14.61 -17.48 5.36
CA ILE A 179 -14.74 -16.99 3.99
C ILE A 179 -15.86 -17.77 3.29
N THR A 180 -16.74 -17.04 2.61
CA THR A 180 -17.81 -17.63 1.79
C THR A 180 -17.61 -17.22 0.34
N GLU A 181 -17.55 -18.20 -0.56
CA GLU A 181 -17.48 -17.93 -1.99
C GLU A 181 -18.83 -17.39 -2.50
N VAL A 182 -18.78 -16.29 -3.26
CA VAL A 182 -19.95 -15.68 -3.90
C VAL A 182 -19.82 -15.81 -5.41
N THR A 183 -20.46 -16.85 -5.94
CA THR A 183 -20.56 -17.11 -7.38
C THR A 183 -21.73 -16.36 -8.02
N ALA A 184 -21.79 -16.34 -9.35
CA ALA A 184 -22.86 -15.67 -10.10
C ALA A 184 -24.28 -16.24 -9.82
N ASP A 185 -24.38 -17.50 -9.41
CA ASP A 185 -25.61 -18.19 -9.04
C ASP A 185 -25.90 -18.17 -7.53
N HIS A 186 -25.03 -17.54 -6.72
CA HIS A 186 -25.22 -17.41 -5.29
C HIS A 186 -26.54 -16.68 -4.96
N SER A 187 -27.24 -17.09 -3.89
CA SER A 187 -28.56 -16.58 -3.52
C SER A 187 -28.59 -15.05 -3.28
N LEU A 188 -27.46 -14.48 -2.84
CA LEU A 188 -27.25 -13.04 -2.72
C LEU A 188 -27.55 -12.30 -4.04
N MET A 189 -27.17 -12.87 -5.18
CA MET A 189 -27.39 -12.26 -6.50
C MET A 189 -28.87 -12.20 -6.89
N GLN A 190 -29.73 -12.99 -6.24
CA GLN A 190 -31.18 -12.99 -6.46
C GLN A 190 -31.94 -12.00 -5.56
N SER A 191 -31.27 -11.49 -4.51
CA SER A 191 -31.83 -10.47 -3.63
C SER A 191 -32.05 -9.13 -4.34
N GLU A 192 -32.83 -8.23 -3.75
CA GLU A 192 -33.01 -6.87 -4.28
C GLU A 192 -31.67 -6.11 -4.36
N ALA A 193 -30.83 -6.21 -3.32
CA ALA A 193 -29.50 -5.59 -3.29
C ALA A 193 -28.57 -6.17 -4.37
N GLY A 194 -28.56 -7.49 -4.54
CA GLY A 194 -27.77 -8.16 -5.59
C GLY A 194 -28.18 -7.73 -7.00
N LYS A 195 -29.48 -7.55 -7.25
CA LYS A 195 -30.00 -7.04 -8.53
C LYS A 195 -29.59 -5.59 -8.79
N VAL A 196 -29.60 -4.72 -7.78
CA VAL A 196 -29.10 -3.34 -7.89
C VAL A 196 -27.60 -3.34 -8.21
N GLY A 197 -26.81 -4.11 -7.48
CA GLY A 197 -25.37 -4.25 -7.76
C GLY A 197 -25.07 -4.75 -9.17
N ALA A 198 -25.83 -5.76 -9.64
CA ALA A 198 -25.70 -6.27 -11.01
C ALA A 198 -26.08 -5.23 -12.07
N GLN A 199 -27.07 -4.37 -11.82
CA GLN A 199 -27.43 -3.28 -12.71
C GLN A 199 -26.31 -2.24 -12.82
N VAL A 200 -25.71 -1.85 -11.69
CA VAL A 200 -24.55 -0.94 -11.67
C VAL A 200 -23.36 -1.56 -12.39
N GLY A 201 -23.04 -2.83 -12.11
CA GLY A 201 -21.96 -3.55 -12.79
C GLY A 201 -22.19 -3.64 -14.30
N ALA A 202 -23.41 -3.94 -14.76
CA ALA A 202 -23.74 -3.95 -16.18
C ALA A 202 -23.61 -2.55 -16.83
N TRP A 203 -23.91 -1.49 -16.09
CA TRP A 203 -23.70 -0.12 -16.54
C TRP A 203 -22.21 0.18 -16.72
N SER A 204 -21.37 -0.13 -15.71
CA SER A 204 -19.91 0.07 -15.77
C SER A 204 -19.27 -0.76 -16.88
N LEU A 205 -19.71 -2.01 -17.10
CA LEU A 205 -19.25 -2.83 -18.23
C LEU A 205 -19.55 -2.19 -19.59
N ARG A 206 -20.68 -1.49 -19.72
CA ARG A 206 -21.09 -0.85 -20.98
C ARG A 206 -20.43 0.52 -21.20
N HIS A 207 -20.34 1.35 -20.16
CA HIS A 207 -19.89 2.74 -20.27
C HIS A 207 -18.40 2.92 -19.95
N LYS A 208 -17.81 1.92 -19.29
CA LYS A 208 -16.44 1.86 -18.80
C LYS A 208 -16.16 2.86 -17.68
N GLU A 209 -15.52 2.38 -16.63
CA GLU A 209 -14.98 3.24 -15.57
C GLU A 209 -13.48 3.41 -15.81
N ILE A 210 -13.11 4.47 -16.53
CA ILE A 210 -11.70 4.67 -16.93
C ILE A 210 -10.88 5.13 -15.73
N MET A 211 -9.83 4.39 -15.37
CA MET A 211 -8.89 4.75 -14.31
C MET A 211 -7.69 5.46 -14.91
N GLY A 212 -7.50 6.75 -14.63
CA GLY A 212 -6.32 7.48 -15.10
C GLY A 212 -5.18 7.42 -14.09
N LEU A 213 -4.06 6.82 -14.49
CA LEU A 213 -2.92 6.60 -13.59
C LEU A 213 -1.69 7.34 -14.11
N PHE A 214 -1.11 8.22 -13.30
CA PHE A 214 0.14 8.89 -13.62
C PHE A 214 1.31 7.96 -13.33
N ASP A 215 1.85 7.37 -14.41
CA ASP A 215 2.73 6.21 -14.41
C ASP A 215 2.09 4.99 -13.68
N THR A 216 2.82 3.87 -13.55
CA THR A 216 2.30 2.62 -12.97
C THR A 216 3.39 1.91 -12.16
N PHE A 217 3.00 0.91 -11.36
CA PHE A 217 3.93 0.05 -10.63
C PHE A 217 4.73 0.77 -9.53
N CYS A 218 4.00 1.43 -8.64
CA CYS A 218 4.57 2.12 -7.48
C CYS A 218 5.36 1.15 -6.59
N MET A 219 6.59 1.53 -6.25
CA MET A 219 7.45 0.80 -5.29
C MET A 219 7.56 -0.72 -5.55
N GLY A 220 7.38 -1.17 -6.79
CA GLY A 220 7.41 -2.58 -7.13
C GLY A 220 6.28 -3.42 -6.50
N MET A 221 5.14 -2.80 -6.18
CA MET A 221 3.91 -3.47 -5.73
C MET A 221 3.26 -4.23 -6.90
N ILE A 222 3.62 -5.50 -7.06
CA ILE A 222 3.11 -6.34 -8.17
C ILE A 222 1.61 -6.62 -7.99
N ASN A 223 1.16 -6.76 -6.74
CA ASN A 223 -0.25 -6.89 -6.36
C ASN A 223 -1.13 -5.68 -6.73
N GLY A 224 -0.53 -4.55 -7.13
CA GLY A 224 -1.21 -3.33 -7.58
C GLY A 224 -1.22 -3.14 -9.09
N VAL A 225 -0.68 -4.06 -9.89
CA VAL A 225 -0.64 -3.97 -11.35
C VAL A 225 -1.35 -5.15 -11.99
N PHE A 226 -2.46 -4.88 -12.66
CA PHE A 226 -3.32 -5.90 -13.22
C PHE A 226 -3.06 -6.10 -14.72
N PRO A 227 -3.21 -7.33 -15.24
CA PRO A 227 -3.18 -7.57 -16.69
C PRO A 227 -4.26 -6.73 -17.39
N LEU A 228 -3.89 -6.09 -18.51
CA LEU A 228 -4.83 -5.24 -19.27
C LEU A 228 -6.12 -5.98 -19.67
N LYS A 229 -6.00 -7.27 -20.03
CA LYS A 229 -7.16 -8.10 -20.33
C LYS A 229 -8.14 -8.19 -19.14
N ALA A 230 -7.62 -8.39 -17.93
CA ALA A 230 -8.43 -8.49 -16.72
C ALA A 230 -9.24 -7.20 -16.50
N LEU A 231 -8.58 -6.05 -16.65
CA LEU A 231 -9.19 -4.72 -16.55
C LEU A 231 -10.25 -4.45 -17.61
N TYR A 232 -10.00 -4.85 -18.86
CA TYR A 232 -10.96 -4.67 -19.95
C TYR A 232 -12.22 -5.53 -19.78
N GLU A 233 -12.05 -6.75 -19.25
CA GLU A 233 -13.14 -7.70 -18.98
C GLU A 233 -14.07 -7.23 -17.85
N ILE A 234 -13.54 -6.54 -16.83
CA ILE A 234 -14.35 -5.93 -15.77
C ILE A 234 -14.87 -4.53 -16.10
N GLY A 235 -14.52 -3.99 -17.28
CA GLY A 235 -14.97 -2.68 -17.72
C GLY A 235 -14.26 -1.49 -17.07
N MET A 236 -13.04 -1.70 -16.56
CA MET A 236 -12.23 -0.67 -15.90
C MET A 236 -10.88 -0.47 -16.60
N PRO A 237 -10.85 -0.02 -17.86
CA PRO A 237 -9.60 0.20 -18.59
C PRO A 237 -8.78 1.33 -17.95
N ILE A 238 -7.46 1.28 -18.16
CA ILE A 238 -6.55 2.35 -17.72
C ILE A 238 -6.35 3.37 -18.84
N GLU A 239 -6.42 4.65 -18.47
CA GLU A 239 -5.81 5.75 -19.21
C GLU A 239 -4.40 5.98 -18.67
N SER A 240 -3.38 5.78 -19.49
CA SER A 240 -1.98 5.91 -19.06
C SER A 240 -1.55 7.37 -19.13
N LEU A 241 -1.37 8.00 -17.98
CA LEU A 241 -0.92 9.38 -17.85
C LEU A 241 0.57 9.41 -17.46
N SER A 242 1.23 10.55 -17.66
CA SER A 242 2.65 10.71 -17.29
C SER A 242 2.83 11.67 -16.12
N GLN A 243 3.60 11.29 -15.11
CA GLN A 243 3.95 12.19 -14.01
C GLN A 243 4.74 13.43 -14.49
N SER A 244 5.42 13.34 -15.63
CA SER A 244 6.10 14.50 -16.23
C SER A 244 5.10 15.55 -16.75
N ASP A 245 3.97 15.10 -17.30
CA ASP A 245 2.90 15.98 -17.77
C ASP A 245 2.12 16.58 -16.59
N LEU A 246 1.96 15.81 -15.50
CA LEU A 246 1.42 16.32 -14.24
C LEU A 246 2.22 17.53 -13.73
N LEU A 247 3.55 17.47 -13.76
CA LEU A 247 4.41 18.61 -13.37
C LEU A 247 4.20 19.83 -14.26
N VAL A 248 3.97 19.64 -15.57
CA VAL A 248 3.69 20.74 -16.51
C VAL A 248 2.35 21.40 -16.18
N GLU A 249 1.31 20.60 -15.94
CA GLU A 249 -0.01 21.11 -15.57
C GLU A 249 0.03 21.79 -14.18
N MET A 250 0.75 21.24 -13.20
CA MET A 250 1.00 21.87 -11.92
C MET A 250 1.66 23.25 -12.09
N ALA A 251 2.67 23.35 -12.94
CA ALA A 251 3.36 24.62 -13.20
C ALA A 251 2.44 25.68 -13.84
N ALA A 252 1.42 25.25 -14.57
CA ALA A 252 0.42 26.13 -15.17
C ALA A 252 -0.63 26.66 -14.19
N VAL A 253 -0.73 26.10 -12.97
CA VAL A 253 -1.64 26.60 -11.93
C VAL A 253 -1.11 27.94 -11.37
N PRO A 254 -1.87 29.05 -11.50
CA PRO A 254 -1.47 30.36 -10.97
C PRO A 254 -1.23 30.35 -9.46
N ASP A 255 -0.28 31.17 -8.99
CA ASP A 255 0.13 31.18 -7.58
C ASP A 255 -0.95 31.68 -6.62
N ASP A 256 -1.75 32.65 -7.06
CA ASP A 256 -2.92 33.16 -6.35
C ASP A 256 -3.97 32.07 -6.15
N LEU A 257 -4.24 31.24 -7.16
CA LEU A 257 -5.15 30.11 -7.04
C LEU A 257 -4.65 29.05 -6.06
N ARG A 258 -3.33 28.81 -6.01
CA ARG A 258 -2.73 27.89 -5.00
C ARG A 258 -2.91 28.44 -3.59
N GLU A 259 -2.70 29.73 -3.41
CA GLU A 259 -2.86 30.42 -2.13
C GLU A 259 -4.33 30.44 -1.68
N GLU A 260 -5.26 30.72 -2.59
CA GLU A 260 -6.71 30.62 -2.34
C GLU A 260 -7.13 29.23 -1.89
N CYS A 261 -6.55 28.19 -2.51
CA CYS A 261 -6.78 26.81 -2.12
C CYS A 261 -6.33 26.56 -0.66
N VAL A 262 -5.11 26.98 -0.29
CA VAL A 262 -4.63 26.86 1.10
C VAL A 262 -5.56 27.58 2.08
N ALA A 263 -5.86 28.86 1.80
CA ALA A 263 -6.70 29.70 2.64
C ALA A 263 -8.12 29.11 2.82
N TRP A 264 -8.64 28.40 1.82
CA TRP A 264 -9.95 27.76 1.88
C TRP A 264 -10.03 26.64 2.92
N TYR A 265 -8.95 25.86 3.09
CA TYR A 265 -8.85 24.80 4.11
C TYR A 265 -8.59 25.38 5.50
N GLU A 266 -7.72 26.40 5.61
CA GLU A 266 -7.51 27.13 6.88
C GLU A 266 -8.81 27.78 7.37
N ALA A 267 -9.59 28.40 6.48
CA ALA A 267 -10.88 28.99 6.80
C ALA A 267 -11.93 27.97 7.28
N ARG A 268 -11.72 26.68 6.98
CA ARG A 268 -12.54 25.55 7.45
C ARG A 268 -11.97 24.87 8.68
N GLY A 269 -10.91 25.42 9.27
CA GLY A 269 -10.36 24.97 10.54
C GLY A 269 -9.32 23.88 10.43
N MET A 270 -8.86 23.49 9.24
CA MET A 270 -7.70 22.60 9.13
C MET A 270 -6.47 23.31 9.68
N THR A 271 -5.73 22.60 10.54
CA THR A 271 -4.50 23.14 11.13
C THR A 271 -3.30 22.65 10.31
N PHE A 272 -2.42 23.55 9.88
CA PHE A 272 -1.14 23.18 9.26
C PHE A 272 0.02 23.58 10.16
N LEU A 273 0.93 22.66 10.44
CA LEU A 273 2.08 22.89 11.31
C LEU A 273 3.25 23.49 10.53
N PHE A 274 3.09 24.75 10.13
CA PHE A 274 4.10 25.43 9.33
C PHE A 274 5.38 25.75 10.11
N GLY A 275 6.51 25.58 9.44
CA GLY A 275 7.82 26.09 9.82
C GLY A 275 8.52 26.77 8.65
N GLU A 276 9.84 26.94 8.76
CA GLU A 276 10.66 27.66 7.79
C GLU A 276 11.57 26.72 6.98
N ASP A 277 11.98 25.59 7.55
CA ASP A 277 12.88 24.63 6.88
C ASP A 277 12.12 23.46 6.27
N GLY A 278 11.86 23.50 4.97
CA GLY A 278 11.17 22.42 4.23
C GLY A 278 11.84 21.05 4.31
N ALA A 279 13.11 20.96 4.72
CA ALA A 279 13.77 19.67 4.94
C ALA A 279 13.24 18.96 6.20
N THR A 280 12.80 19.71 7.23
CA THR A 280 12.43 19.18 8.54
C THR A 280 11.04 19.58 9.02
N GLU A 281 10.46 20.64 8.46
CA GLU A 281 9.17 21.23 8.82
C GLU A 281 8.29 21.35 7.57
N LEU A 282 6.97 21.47 7.77
CA LEU A 282 6.04 21.71 6.66
C LEU A 282 6.14 23.18 6.27
N THR A 283 6.30 23.49 4.99
CA THR A 283 6.25 24.88 4.52
C THR A 283 4.97 25.15 3.74
N ARG A 284 4.54 26.43 3.75
CA ARG A 284 3.41 26.88 2.94
C ARG A 284 3.64 26.64 1.45
N ASP A 285 4.87 26.76 0.97
CA ASP A 285 5.21 26.49 -0.43
C ASP A 285 5.01 25.03 -0.81
N GLN A 286 5.36 24.08 0.08
CA GLN A 286 5.07 22.66 -0.13
C GLN A 286 3.55 22.42 -0.24
N LEU A 287 2.75 23.03 0.64
CA LEU A 287 1.30 22.89 0.58
C LEU A 287 0.69 23.54 -0.68
N LYS A 288 1.20 24.71 -1.10
CA LYS A 288 0.79 25.35 -2.37
C LYS A 288 1.11 24.47 -3.58
N GLU A 289 2.24 23.77 -3.55
CA GLU A 289 2.59 22.79 -4.59
C GLU A 289 1.62 21.60 -4.59
N GLN A 290 1.20 21.10 -3.42
CA GLN A 290 0.16 20.07 -3.32
C GLN A 290 -1.21 20.57 -3.81
N CYS A 291 -1.57 21.82 -3.52
CA CYS A 291 -2.79 22.43 -4.08
C CYS A 291 -2.74 22.49 -5.61
N ALA A 292 -1.58 22.83 -6.19
CA ALA A 292 -1.39 22.79 -7.64
C ALA A 292 -1.54 21.37 -8.20
N MET A 293 -1.02 20.35 -7.50
CA MET A 293 -1.18 18.95 -7.88
C MET A 293 -2.65 18.52 -7.87
N MET A 294 -3.40 18.86 -6.81
CA MET A 294 -4.83 18.55 -6.70
C MET A 294 -5.63 19.15 -7.88
N ILE A 295 -5.37 20.43 -8.18
CA ILE A 295 -6.03 21.15 -9.29
C ILE A 295 -5.67 20.50 -10.63
N ALA A 296 -4.40 20.18 -10.85
CA ALA A 296 -3.94 19.52 -12.05
C ALA A 296 -4.60 18.14 -12.22
N MET A 297 -4.61 17.31 -11.19
CA MET A 297 -5.25 15.99 -11.20
C MET A 297 -6.74 16.08 -11.57
N ALA A 298 -7.48 17.03 -10.99
CA ALA A 298 -8.89 17.22 -11.32
C ALA A 298 -9.10 17.68 -12.77
N ARG A 299 -8.22 18.53 -13.31
CA ARG A 299 -8.26 18.93 -14.72
C ARG A 299 -7.99 17.76 -15.66
N PHE A 300 -7.09 16.84 -15.31
CA PHE A 300 -6.92 15.59 -16.04
C PHE A 300 -8.17 14.70 -15.95
N ALA A 301 -8.76 14.57 -14.75
CA ALA A 301 -9.99 13.81 -14.57
C ALA A 301 -11.14 14.32 -15.44
N GLU A 302 -11.29 15.64 -15.60
CA GLU A 302 -12.27 16.24 -16.50
C GLU A 302 -11.87 16.06 -17.97
N ARG A 303 -10.64 16.41 -18.35
CA ARG A 303 -10.14 16.39 -19.73
C ARG A 303 -10.24 15.00 -20.38
N PHE A 304 -10.00 13.94 -19.60
CA PHE A 304 -9.99 12.56 -20.08
C PHE A 304 -11.26 11.78 -19.69
N GLY A 305 -12.21 12.39 -18.98
CA GLY A 305 -13.45 11.73 -18.56
C GLY A 305 -13.22 10.55 -17.59
N LEU A 306 -12.30 10.71 -16.64
CA LEU A 306 -11.84 9.63 -15.76
C LEU A 306 -12.86 9.33 -14.64
N ALA A 307 -13.09 8.06 -14.36
CA ALA A 307 -13.84 7.64 -13.17
C ALA A 307 -13.01 7.79 -11.89
N ALA A 308 -11.70 7.62 -11.98
CA ALA A 308 -10.74 7.80 -10.90
C ALA A 308 -9.39 8.29 -11.42
N VAL A 309 -8.61 8.88 -10.53
CA VAL A 309 -7.24 9.33 -10.81
C VAL A 309 -6.28 8.80 -9.76
N GLY A 310 -5.05 8.44 -10.12
CA GLY A 310 -4.03 8.00 -9.17
C GLY A 310 -2.66 8.53 -9.55
N VAL A 311 -1.84 8.86 -8.55
CA VAL A 311 -0.46 9.32 -8.77
C VAL A 311 0.48 8.27 -8.23
N GLN A 312 1.41 7.79 -9.05
CA GLN A 312 2.40 6.83 -8.56
C GLN A 312 3.24 7.45 -7.43
N TYR A 313 3.65 8.70 -7.65
CA TYR A 313 4.49 9.56 -6.82
C TYR A 313 5.86 8.95 -6.47
N GLN A 314 5.86 7.85 -5.71
CA GLN A 314 7.06 7.14 -5.27
C GLN A 314 7.62 6.25 -6.39
N GLN A 315 8.89 6.35 -6.80
CA GLN A 315 9.97 7.23 -6.33
C GLN A 315 10.30 8.36 -7.31
N GLY A 316 9.80 8.29 -8.56
CA GLY A 316 10.19 9.19 -9.63
C GLY A 316 9.88 10.65 -9.33
N LEU A 317 8.59 10.94 -9.10
CA LEU A 317 8.05 12.28 -8.85
C LEU A 317 8.41 12.81 -7.46
N ALA A 318 8.66 11.93 -6.48
CA ALA A 318 9.12 12.29 -5.13
C ALA A 318 10.44 13.09 -5.09
N ARG A 319 11.20 13.12 -6.19
CA ARG A 319 12.41 13.94 -6.34
C ARG A 319 12.13 15.33 -6.91
N SER A 320 10.95 15.55 -7.47
CA SER A 320 10.60 16.73 -8.25
C SER A 320 9.68 17.70 -7.49
N CYS A 321 8.74 17.21 -6.69
CA CYS A 321 7.79 18.04 -5.94
C CYS A 321 7.51 17.46 -4.55
N ALA A 322 6.81 18.25 -3.72
CA ALA A 322 6.22 17.82 -2.46
C ALA A 322 5.30 16.60 -2.64
N ALA A 323 5.09 15.88 -1.55
CA ALA A 323 4.34 14.64 -1.51
C ALA A 323 2.89 14.80 -1.93
N SER A 324 2.32 13.80 -2.58
CA SER A 324 0.98 13.88 -3.17
C SER A 324 -0.15 13.81 -2.14
N ASP A 325 0.15 13.56 -0.87
CA ASP A 325 -0.79 13.17 0.17
C ASP A 325 -2.00 14.08 0.34
N PHE A 326 -1.73 15.38 0.56
CA PHE A 326 -2.79 16.36 0.67
C PHE A 326 -3.63 16.43 -0.60
N ALA A 327 -2.99 16.35 -1.77
CA ALA A 327 -3.68 16.42 -3.05
C ALA A 327 -4.60 15.20 -3.27
N GLU A 328 -4.09 14.00 -3.00
CA GLU A 328 -4.80 12.74 -3.18
C GLU A 328 -5.94 12.55 -2.17
N GLY A 329 -5.73 12.91 -0.91
CA GLY A 329 -6.81 12.84 0.08
C GLY A 329 -7.88 13.90 -0.17
N ALA A 330 -7.48 15.14 -0.45
CA ALA A 330 -8.41 16.24 -0.66
C ALA A 330 -9.23 16.11 -1.95
N ILE A 331 -8.67 15.56 -3.04
CA ILE A 331 -9.44 15.35 -4.28
C ILE A 331 -10.52 14.27 -4.12
N GLY A 332 -10.27 13.28 -3.24
CA GLY A 332 -11.21 12.23 -2.87
C GLY A 332 -12.34 12.68 -1.95
N ALA A 333 -12.27 13.91 -1.43
CA ALA A 333 -13.31 14.48 -0.57
C ALA A 333 -14.42 15.15 -1.38
N THR A 334 -15.65 15.04 -0.90
CA THR A 334 -16.79 15.78 -1.44
C THR A 334 -16.71 17.26 -1.05
N GLU A 335 -16.41 17.52 0.23
CA GLU A 335 -16.11 18.86 0.73
C GLU A 335 -14.63 19.19 0.47
N ARG A 336 -14.38 19.78 -0.70
CA ARG A 336 -13.04 20.25 -1.11
C ARG A 336 -13.08 21.62 -1.76
N PHE A 337 -11.90 22.22 -1.94
CA PHE A 337 -11.74 23.48 -2.67
C PHE A 337 -12.47 23.41 -4.03
N PRO A 338 -13.25 24.43 -4.42
CA PRO A 338 -13.94 24.43 -5.71
C PRO A 338 -12.93 24.58 -6.85
N ILE A 339 -12.47 23.44 -7.39
CA ILE A 339 -11.41 23.40 -8.39
C ILE A 339 -11.92 23.92 -9.74
N PRO A 340 -11.32 24.98 -10.31
CA PRO A 340 -11.68 25.45 -11.64
C PRO A 340 -10.95 24.69 -12.76
N ASP A 341 -11.65 24.47 -13.86
CA ASP A 341 -11.03 24.13 -15.15
C ASP A 341 -10.26 25.33 -15.75
N ALA A 342 -9.80 25.22 -16.99
CA ALA A 342 -9.07 26.29 -17.67
C ALA A 342 -9.95 27.52 -18.01
N ASP A 343 -11.27 27.33 -18.09
CA ASP A 343 -12.26 28.36 -18.42
C ASP A 343 -12.93 28.96 -17.16
N GLY A 344 -12.63 28.42 -15.98
CA GLY A 344 -13.16 28.84 -14.69
C GLY A 344 -14.42 28.09 -14.21
N ASN A 345 -14.88 27.05 -14.93
CA ASN A 345 -15.99 26.23 -14.46
C ASN A 345 -15.53 25.28 -13.36
N ILE A 346 -16.39 25.05 -12.36
CA ILE A 346 -16.04 24.18 -11.23
C ILE A 346 -16.20 22.71 -11.62
N ILE A 347 -15.10 21.96 -11.49
CA ILE A 347 -15.04 20.53 -11.80
C ILE A 347 -15.72 19.74 -10.68
N ARG A 348 -16.78 19.00 -11.03
CA ARG A 348 -17.50 18.04 -10.15
C ARG A 348 -17.86 18.63 -8.78
N ALA A 349 -18.53 19.78 -8.79
CA ALA A 349 -18.95 20.47 -7.58
C ALA A 349 -19.79 19.54 -6.67
N GLY A 350 -19.33 19.33 -5.43
CA GLY A 350 -20.03 18.50 -4.46
C GLY A 350 -20.05 16.99 -4.78
N GLN A 351 -19.10 16.51 -5.59
CA GLN A 351 -18.92 15.10 -5.91
C GLN A 351 -17.44 14.73 -5.82
N PRO A 352 -17.04 13.66 -5.12
CA PRO A 352 -15.63 13.29 -4.99
C PRO A 352 -15.04 12.80 -6.32
N ILE A 353 -13.72 12.88 -6.46
CA ILE A 353 -13.00 12.16 -7.52
C ILE A 353 -12.25 11.03 -6.82
N PRO A 354 -12.65 9.75 -7.00
CA PRO A 354 -11.94 8.63 -6.40
C PRO A 354 -10.45 8.69 -6.71
N CYS A 355 -9.63 8.60 -5.65
CA CYS A 355 -8.18 8.67 -5.75
C CYS A 355 -7.56 7.30 -5.52
N ILE A 356 -6.75 6.84 -6.46
CA ILE A 356 -6.05 5.55 -6.38
C ILE A 356 -4.64 5.83 -5.90
N ASN A 357 -4.45 5.96 -4.58
CA ASN A 357 -3.12 6.23 -4.02
C ASN A 357 -2.12 5.16 -4.47
N GLU A 358 -0.90 5.63 -4.75
CA GLU A 358 0.21 4.78 -5.18
C GLU A 358 -0.13 3.93 -6.41
N VAL A 359 -1.12 4.37 -7.21
CA VAL A 359 -1.63 3.68 -8.40
C VAL A 359 -1.94 2.18 -8.18
N ASP A 360 -2.31 1.81 -6.95
CA ASP A 360 -2.66 0.44 -6.58
C ASP A 360 -4.03 0.05 -7.14
N MET A 361 -4.05 -0.64 -8.28
CA MET A 361 -5.29 -1.10 -8.92
C MET A 361 -6.08 -2.08 -8.04
N GLY A 362 -5.41 -2.79 -7.12
CA GLY A 362 -6.07 -3.75 -6.23
C GLY A 362 -6.98 -3.06 -5.21
N THR A 363 -6.71 -1.82 -4.84
CA THR A 363 -7.65 -0.97 -4.08
C THR A 363 -8.47 -0.08 -5.01
N GLY A 364 -7.91 0.37 -6.14
CA GLY A 364 -8.59 1.24 -7.09
C GLY A 364 -9.87 0.64 -7.69
N ILE A 365 -9.85 -0.65 -8.05
CA ILE A 365 -11.02 -1.37 -8.58
C ILE A 365 -12.21 -1.31 -7.60
N PRO A 366 -12.10 -1.81 -6.35
CA PRO A 366 -13.21 -1.73 -5.40
C PRO A 366 -13.61 -0.30 -5.05
N GLN A 367 -12.66 0.64 -4.98
CA GLN A 367 -12.96 2.05 -4.72
C GLN A 367 -13.86 2.64 -5.82
N VAL A 368 -13.52 2.44 -7.10
CA VAL A 368 -14.32 2.90 -8.24
C VAL A 368 -15.71 2.24 -8.26
N MET A 369 -15.78 0.93 -8.00
CA MET A 369 -17.05 0.20 -7.90
C MET A 369 -17.95 0.78 -6.80
N MET A 370 -17.37 1.01 -5.61
CA MET A 370 -18.09 1.53 -4.46
C MET A 370 -18.57 2.97 -4.71
N PHE A 371 -17.70 3.85 -5.21
CA PHE A 371 -18.06 5.21 -5.61
C PHE A 371 -19.26 5.21 -6.55
N ARG A 372 -19.21 4.43 -7.65
CA ARG A 372 -20.29 4.38 -8.63
C ARG A 372 -21.61 3.90 -8.01
N LEU A 373 -21.56 2.88 -7.16
CA LEU A 373 -22.73 2.35 -6.48
C LEU A 373 -23.34 3.39 -5.54
N LEU A 374 -22.53 4.04 -4.70
CA LEU A 374 -22.99 5.02 -3.72
C LEU A 374 -23.57 6.26 -4.41
N GLU A 375 -22.90 6.76 -5.46
CA GLU A 375 -23.41 7.85 -6.30
C GLU A 375 -24.76 7.51 -6.93
N ALA A 376 -24.89 6.31 -7.51
CA ALA A 376 -26.14 5.87 -8.13
C ALA A 376 -27.31 5.76 -7.12
N LEU A 377 -26.98 5.58 -5.84
CA LEU A 377 -27.94 5.52 -4.73
C LEU A 377 -28.16 6.89 -4.06
N GLY A 378 -27.42 7.93 -4.44
CA GLY A 378 -27.46 9.25 -3.79
C GLY A 378 -26.94 9.22 -2.34
N LEU A 379 -25.97 8.36 -2.06
CA LEU A 379 -25.30 8.23 -0.77
C LEU A 379 -23.93 8.93 -0.79
N PRO A 380 -23.37 9.30 0.38
CA PRO A 380 -21.97 9.73 0.48
C PRO A 380 -21.06 8.70 -0.17
N SER A 381 -20.20 9.14 -1.09
CA SER A 381 -19.48 8.29 -2.04
C SER A 381 -17.97 8.39 -1.95
N GLU A 382 -17.46 9.00 -0.87
CA GLU A 382 -16.03 9.15 -0.62
C GLU A 382 -15.42 7.79 -0.26
N THR A 383 -14.41 7.39 -1.02
CA THR A 383 -13.68 6.14 -0.80
C THR A 383 -12.24 6.43 -0.45
N THR A 384 -11.60 5.50 0.27
CA THR A 384 -10.19 5.58 0.60
C THR A 384 -9.59 4.18 0.61
N LEU A 385 -8.26 4.12 0.66
CA LEU A 385 -7.54 2.89 0.99
C LEU A 385 -6.80 3.06 2.33
N HIS A 386 -6.43 1.93 2.93
CA HIS A 386 -5.62 1.88 4.15
C HIS A 386 -4.63 0.73 4.07
N ASP A 387 -3.45 0.92 4.64
CA ASP A 387 -2.59 -0.20 4.98
C ASP A 387 -3.14 -0.91 6.21
N VAL A 388 -3.09 -2.25 6.19
CA VAL A 388 -3.31 -3.06 7.39
C VAL A 388 -2.02 -3.02 8.20
N ARG A 389 -1.86 -1.96 9.00
CA ARG A 389 -0.58 -1.57 9.58
C ARG A 389 -0.18 -2.49 10.73
N TRP A 390 -1.04 -2.61 11.73
CA TRP A 390 -0.76 -3.30 13.00
C TRP A 390 -2.06 -3.55 13.77
N GLY A 391 -1.99 -4.09 14.99
CA GLY A 391 -3.12 -4.13 15.92
C GLY A 391 -2.68 -4.47 17.33
N SER A 392 -3.51 -4.13 18.32
CA SER A 392 -3.27 -4.49 19.71
C SER A 392 -4.57 -4.53 20.51
N GLU A 393 -4.56 -5.32 21.60
CA GLU A 393 -5.67 -5.41 22.56
C GLU A 393 -5.92 -4.07 23.25
N PHE A 394 -7.19 -3.69 23.33
CA PHE A 394 -7.68 -2.56 24.11
C PHE A 394 -9.08 -2.86 24.63
N ASP A 395 -9.28 -2.67 25.94
CA ASP A 395 -10.57 -2.93 26.62
C ASP A 395 -11.18 -4.33 26.32
N GLY A 396 -10.32 -5.35 26.26
CA GLY A 396 -10.72 -6.74 26.01
C GLY A 396 -11.13 -7.04 24.56
N GLN A 397 -10.77 -6.16 23.62
CA GLN A 397 -10.97 -6.36 22.19
C GLN A 397 -9.66 -6.15 21.43
N PHE A 398 -9.40 -7.01 20.45
CA PHE A 398 -8.33 -6.78 19.49
C PHE A 398 -8.73 -5.71 18.48
N ILE A 399 -7.97 -4.62 18.41
CA ILE A 399 -8.21 -3.49 17.49
C ILE A 399 -7.12 -3.43 16.45
N TRP A 400 -7.52 -3.49 15.18
CA TRP A 400 -6.67 -3.25 14.02
C TRP A 400 -6.46 -1.77 13.76
N ASP A 401 -5.23 -1.40 13.46
CA ASP A 401 -4.79 -0.07 13.06
C ASP A 401 -4.69 -0.02 11.53
N LEU A 402 -5.53 0.82 10.92
CA LEU A 402 -5.61 1.02 9.48
C LEU A 402 -5.01 2.39 9.13
N GLU A 403 -3.76 2.42 8.70
CA GLU A 403 -2.99 3.67 8.59
C GLU A 403 -2.49 3.86 7.16
N ILE A 404 -3.18 4.69 6.37
CA ILE A 404 -2.72 5.03 5.02
C ILE A 404 -1.54 6.00 5.10
N SER A 405 -0.63 5.93 4.11
CA SER A 405 0.63 6.66 4.03
C SER A 405 0.55 8.20 3.87
N GLY A 406 -0.56 8.82 4.30
CA GLY A 406 -0.71 10.27 4.50
C GLY A 406 -1.96 10.89 3.87
N ALA A 407 -2.66 10.17 2.98
CA ALA A 407 -3.78 10.68 2.20
C ALA A 407 -5.12 10.05 2.59
N VAL A 408 -6.05 10.84 3.13
CA VAL A 408 -7.41 10.39 3.42
C VAL A 408 -8.43 11.50 3.10
N PRO A 409 -9.60 11.19 2.51
CA PRO A 409 -10.67 12.17 2.39
C PRO A 409 -11.17 12.62 3.76
N PHE A 410 -11.44 13.92 3.90
CA PHE A 410 -11.79 14.52 5.19
C PHE A 410 -13.04 13.91 5.82
N GLU A 411 -13.98 13.42 5.00
CA GLU A 411 -15.22 12.79 5.46
C GLU A 411 -14.97 11.51 6.27
N HIS A 412 -13.81 10.86 6.13
CA HIS A 412 -13.44 9.68 6.92
C HIS A 412 -12.89 10.06 8.31
N LEU A 413 -12.58 11.34 8.54
CA LEU A 413 -12.02 11.82 9.80
C LEU A 413 -13.10 12.34 10.74
N LYS A 414 -12.89 12.08 12.03
CA LYS A 414 -13.62 12.74 13.12
C LYS A 414 -13.42 14.25 13.03
N GLY A 415 -14.50 14.99 12.82
CA GLY A 415 -14.46 16.45 12.71
C GLY A 415 -14.20 16.99 11.29
N GLY A 416 -14.12 16.12 10.28
CA GLY A 416 -13.94 16.56 8.89
C GLY A 416 -12.63 17.33 8.68
N ILE A 417 -12.68 18.36 7.85
CA ILE A 417 -11.54 19.26 7.58
C ILE A 417 -10.97 19.87 8.88
N ALA A 418 -11.85 20.30 9.79
CA ALA A 418 -11.44 20.89 11.06
C ALA A 418 -10.80 19.89 12.05
N GLY A 419 -11.02 18.59 11.82
CA GLY A 419 -10.40 17.51 12.58
C GLY A 419 -9.03 17.10 12.04
N ALA A 420 -8.62 17.63 10.88
CA ALA A 420 -7.37 17.27 10.24
C ALA A 420 -6.22 18.19 10.63
N THR A 421 -5.02 17.62 10.76
CA THR A 421 -3.76 18.33 10.95
C THR A 421 -2.79 18.00 9.83
N GLY A 422 -2.22 19.02 9.20
CA GLY A 422 -1.15 18.88 8.23
C GLY A 422 0.22 18.82 8.90
N TYR A 423 0.81 17.64 8.93
CA TYR A 423 2.22 17.43 9.31
C TYR A 423 3.10 17.37 8.06
N ARG A 424 4.38 17.70 8.20
CA ARG A 424 5.35 17.34 7.16
C ARG A 424 5.46 15.82 7.10
N GLN A 425 5.34 15.23 5.92
CA GLN A 425 5.65 13.82 5.70
C GLN A 425 7.00 13.40 6.33
N PRO A 426 7.25 12.14 6.70
CA PRO A 426 8.56 11.74 7.21
C PRO A 426 9.69 11.88 6.18
N LYS A 427 10.78 12.56 6.56
CA LYS A 427 11.92 12.85 5.65
C LYS A 427 12.65 11.62 5.12
N MET A 428 12.58 10.49 5.84
CA MET A 428 13.21 9.24 5.43
C MET A 428 12.59 8.65 4.15
N TYR A 429 11.31 8.93 3.91
CA TYR A 429 10.55 8.45 2.76
C TYR A 429 10.32 9.56 1.73
N PHE A 430 10.09 10.80 2.21
CA PHE A 430 9.64 11.94 1.41
C PHE A 430 10.64 13.10 1.53
N PRO A 431 11.71 13.15 0.71
CA PRO A 431 12.77 14.15 0.85
C PRO A 431 12.26 15.58 0.62
N LYS A 432 11.27 15.76 -0.25
CA LYS A 432 10.65 17.06 -0.56
C LYS A 432 9.56 17.51 0.41
N GLY A 433 9.23 16.73 1.43
CA GLY A 433 8.17 17.06 2.39
C GLY A 433 6.80 17.10 1.73
N GLY A 434 5.91 17.97 2.21
CA GLY A 434 4.49 17.96 1.86
C GLY A 434 3.63 17.65 3.08
N SER A 435 2.43 18.23 3.11
CA SER A 435 1.44 18.02 4.16
C SER A 435 0.82 16.65 4.03
N THR A 436 0.71 15.92 5.13
CA THR A 436 -0.24 14.82 5.29
C THR A 436 -1.64 15.36 5.57
N ILE A 437 -2.63 14.47 5.60
CA ILE A 437 -3.95 14.72 6.19
C ILE A 437 -4.07 13.79 7.40
N GLN A 438 -3.52 14.22 8.53
CA GLN A 438 -3.56 13.44 9.77
C GLN A 438 -4.88 13.68 10.51
N GLY A 439 -5.49 12.62 11.04
CA GLY A 439 -6.64 12.71 11.94
C GLY A 439 -7.03 11.34 12.46
N GLN A 440 -8.00 11.30 13.38
CA GLN A 440 -8.61 10.05 13.84
C GLN A 440 -9.78 9.67 12.94
N GLY A 441 -9.84 8.42 12.50
CA GLY A 441 -11.00 7.88 11.79
C GLY A 441 -12.30 8.06 12.59
N LYS A 442 -13.38 8.45 11.91
CA LYS A 442 -14.70 8.55 12.55
C LYS A 442 -15.27 7.16 12.86
N ALA A 443 -15.98 7.03 13.98
CA ALA A 443 -16.66 5.78 14.31
C ALA A 443 -17.78 5.47 13.30
N GLY A 444 -17.97 4.20 12.97
CA GLY A 444 -19.02 3.79 12.04
C GLY A 444 -18.85 2.38 11.51
N ARG A 445 -19.79 1.95 10.66
CA ARG A 445 -19.67 0.68 9.94
C ARG A 445 -18.73 0.90 8.76
N ILE A 446 -17.81 -0.03 8.55
CA ILE A 446 -16.93 -0.03 7.39
C ILE A 446 -17.26 -1.19 6.47
N LEU A 447 -17.11 -0.96 5.18
CA LEU A 447 -16.99 -1.98 4.15
C LEU A 447 -15.57 -1.91 3.63
N TRP A 448 -14.86 -3.03 3.64
CA TRP A 448 -13.54 -3.12 3.05
C TRP A 448 -13.61 -4.06 1.86
N ALA A 449 -12.79 -3.78 0.85
CA ALA A 449 -12.63 -4.68 -0.26
C ALA A 449 -11.21 -4.60 -0.84
N ARG A 450 -10.73 -5.73 -1.36
CA ARG A 450 -9.45 -5.84 -2.05
C ARG A 450 -9.64 -6.69 -3.31
N ALA A 451 -9.27 -6.14 -4.45
CA ALA A 451 -9.14 -6.90 -5.68
C ALA A 451 -7.75 -7.54 -5.79
N HIS A 452 -7.70 -8.71 -6.40
CA HIS A 452 -6.49 -9.36 -6.90
C HIS A 452 -6.81 -10.04 -8.23
N TYR A 453 -5.80 -10.59 -8.90
CA TYR A 453 -5.99 -11.35 -10.13
C TYR A 453 -5.35 -12.73 -10.03
N GLU A 454 -5.95 -13.69 -10.74
CA GLU A 454 -5.34 -14.99 -11.02
C GLU A 454 -5.39 -15.20 -12.54
N GLY A 455 -4.22 -15.36 -13.16
CA GLY A 455 -4.10 -15.35 -14.62
C GLY A 455 -4.60 -14.04 -15.23
N THR A 456 -5.79 -14.04 -15.83
CA THR A 456 -6.44 -12.82 -16.35
C THR A 456 -7.83 -12.57 -15.76
N GLN A 457 -8.19 -13.28 -14.69
CA GLN A 457 -9.46 -13.09 -14.00
C GLN A 457 -9.26 -12.20 -12.78
N VAL A 458 -10.27 -11.37 -12.47
CA VAL A 458 -10.28 -10.52 -11.28
C VAL A 458 -11.14 -11.15 -10.21
N PHE A 459 -10.57 -11.23 -9.01
CA PHE A 459 -11.23 -11.69 -7.80
C PHE A 459 -11.28 -10.54 -6.82
N MET A 460 -12.32 -10.50 -5.99
CA MET A 460 -12.49 -9.45 -5.00
C MET A 460 -12.91 -10.06 -3.67
N HIS A 461 -12.15 -9.77 -2.63
CA HIS A 461 -12.56 -10.01 -1.26
C HIS A 461 -13.32 -8.80 -0.76
N VAL A 462 -14.44 -9.05 -0.09
CA VAL A 462 -15.29 -8.01 0.51
C VAL A 462 -15.61 -8.43 1.93
N GLY A 463 -15.52 -7.50 2.87
CA GLY A 463 -15.92 -7.73 4.24
C GLY A 463 -16.52 -6.50 4.89
N THR A 464 -17.06 -6.71 6.08
CA THR A 464 -17.64 -5.65 6.91
C THR A 464 -16.90 -5.55 8.23
N GLY A 465 -16.86 -4.36 8.80
CA GLY A 465 -16.33 -4.13 10.14
C GLY A 465 -16.97 -2.91 10.80
N SER A 466 -16.40 -2.52 11.92
CA SER A 466 -16.74 -1.26 12.59
C SER A 466 -15.47 -0.51 12.96
N ALA A 467 -15.39 0.76 12.59
CA ALA A 467 -14.41 1.70 13.11
C ALA A 467 -14.93 2.28 14.44
N ILE A 468 -14.01 2.56 15.36
CA ILE A 468 -14.31 3.14 16.66
C ILE A 468 -13.46 4.38 16.90
N GLU A 469 -14.00 5.35 17.63
CA GLU A 469 -13.23 6.48 18.14
C GLU A 469 -12.57 6.08 19.45
N LEU A 470 -11.24 6.18 19.50
CA LEU A 470 -10.45 5.87 20.67
C LEU A 470 -10.37 7.08 21.61
N PRO A 471 -10.32 6.86 22.94
CA PRO A 471 -9.96 7.92 23.87
C PRO A 471 -8.60 8.52 23.50
N GLU A 472 -8.45 9.84 23.68
CA GLU A 472 -7.28 10.60 23.27
C GLU A 472 -5.94 9.94 23.65
N ALA A 473 -5.84 9.45 24.89
CA ALA A 473 -4.61 8.81 25.38
C ALA A 473 -4.26 7.52 24.63
N GLU A 474 -5.26 6.74 24.21
CA GLU A 474 -5.05 5.50 23.45
C GLU A 474 -4.75 5.79 21.99
N PHE A 475 -5.45 6.76 21.39
CA PHE A 475 -5.14 7.24 20.04
C PHE A 475 -3.70 7.74 19.93
N GLU A 476 -3.28 8.58 20.89
CA GLU A 476 -1.92 9.12 20.94
C GLU A 476 -0.86 8.04 21.19
N ARG A 477 -1.17 6.99 21.96
CA ARG A 477 -0.29 5.84 22.14
C ARG A 477 -0.04 5.12 20.81
N ARG A 478 -1.09 4.85 20.04
CA ARG A 478 -1.00 4.15 18.76
C ARG A 478 -0.27 4.97 17.72
N ARG A 479 -0.58 6.26 17.60
CA ARG A 479 0.17 7.18 16.71
C ARG A 479 1.67 7.19 16.98
N LYS A 480 2.08 7.15 18.26
CA LYS A 480 3.50 7.09 18.64
C LYS A 480 4.15 5.73 18.37
N ALA A 481 3.34 4.68 18.28
CA ALA A 481 3.79 3.33 17.97
C ALA A 481 3.88 3.08 16.46
N THR A 482 3.27 3.93 15.63
CA THR A 482 3.25 3.82 14.17
C THR A 482 3.89 5.06 13.51
N THR A 483 3.30 5.61 12.44
CA THR A 483 3.78 6.85 11.82
C THR A 483 2.90 8.03 12.26
N TYR A 484 3.43 8.83 13.18
CA TYR A 484 2.67 9.87 13.90
C TYR A 484 1.96 10.88 12.99
N GLU A 485 2.56 11.17 11.84
CA GLU A 485 2.10 12.12 10.83
C GLU A 485 0.96 11.58 9.96
N TRP A 486 0.63 10.29 10.02
CA TRP A 486 -0.36 9.64 9.17
C TRP A 486 -1.74 9.53 9.85
N PRO A 487 -2.83 9.52 9.06
CA PRO A 487 -4.17 9.29 9.59
C PRO A 487 -4.34 7.84 10.07
N LEU A 488 -5.07 7.69 11.18
CA LEU A 488 -5.30 6.41 11.85
C LEU A 488 -6.77 6.21 12.19
#